data_AF-A0A6M2CZT5-F1
#
_entry.id   AF-A0A6M2CZT5-F1
#
_cell.length_a   1.000
_cell.length_b   1.000
_cell.length_c   1.000
_cell.angle_alpha   90.00
_cell.angle_beta   90.00
_cell.angle_gamma   90.00
#
_symmetry.space_group_name_H-M   'P 1'
#
loop_
_entity.id
_entity.type
_entity.pdbx_description
1 polymer ?
#
loop_
_entity_poly.entity_id
_entity_poly.type
_entity_poly.pdbx_seq_one_letter_code
_entity_poly.pdbx_strand_id
1 'polypeptide(L)'
;HARGRDEWESAALQNANTKCNGLLPLWGPQVPESQFASCLARHNAYIQDCTGHLDVGYMSTLHDLKLLLSRFAFERSFSEDSGGGGPQSNMHLIPYLLHMVLYVINTTRCVAREEKNLANFLEMSPDRQIENCYETEGPFYWTTMALAVWSHNQWRCGRIALLRRMLVLAHARHLSPQGCSGLTDTIPRDFALYRPYLCFLALVDGLYNTMFKRVSCSSDDGWSVALADYIRHNDQQHLELGDKLLRFFEEEVLACQSFMEYCDVMGLMGEIPNTDAFLQESLQLRN
;
A
#
# COMPACT_ATOMS: atom_id res chain seq x y z
N HIS A 1 18.82 -25.65 -32.79
CA HIS A 1 18.22 -25.13 -31.55
C HIS A 1 19.32 -24.58 -30.67
N ALA A 2 19.60 -23.28 -30.74
CA ALA A 2 20.48 -22.64 -29.76
C ALA A 2 19.75 -22.67 -28.42
N ARG A 3 20.30 -23.37 -27.44
CA ARG A 3 19.87 -23.24 -26.03
C ARG A 3 20.11 -21.77 -25.67
N GLY A 4 19.03 -21.00 -25.55
CA GLY A 4 19.11 -19.65 -25.01
C GLY A 4 19.80 -19.69 -23.65
N ARG A 5 20.67 -18.72 -23.37
CA ARG A 5 21.24 -18.55 -22.03
C ARG A 5 20.11 -18.54 -21.01
N ASP A 6 20.37 -19.10 -19.83
CA ASP A 6 19.43 -19.03 -18.73
C ASP A 6 19.10 -17.56 -18.45
N GLU A 7 17.81 -17.24 -18.28
CA GLU A 7 17.35 -15.89 -17.97
C GLU A 7 18.02 -15.40 -16.68
N TRP A 8 18.31 -16.31 -15.75
CA TRP A 8 19.07 -16.07 -14.54
C TRP A 8 20.54 -15.71 -14.80
N GLU A 9 21.22 -16.43 -15.69
CA GLU A 9 22.61 -16.09 -16.08
C GLU A 9 22.66 -14.72 -16.76
N SER A 10 21.66 -14.41 -17.59
CA SER A 10 21.57 -13.13 -18.29
C SER A 10 21.29 -11.97 -17.34
N ALA A 11 20.35 -12.15 -16.40
CA ALA A 11 20.05 -11.17 -15.36
C ALA A 11 21.23 -10.96 -14.41
N ALA A 12 21.90 -12.03 -13.98
CA ALA A 12 23.09 -11.93 -13.13
C ALA A 12 24.25 -11.19 -13.81
N LEU A 13 24.45 -11.40 -15.12
CA LEU A 13 25.48 -10.70 -15.89
C LEU A 13 25.19 -9.20 -16.06
N GLN A 14 23.94 -8.83 -16.37
CA GLN A 14 23.55 -7.41 -16.54
C GLN A 14 23.51 -6.65 -15.22
N ASN A 15 23.26 -7.37 -14.12
CA ASN A 15 23.21 -6.82 -12.78
C ASN A 15 24.51 -7.07 -12.01
N ALA A 16 25.67 -7.28 -12.64
CA ALA A 16 26.90 -7.65 -11.92
C ALA A 16 27.33 -6.65 -10.81
N ASN A 17 26.85 -5.39 -10.86
CA ASN A 17 27.10 -4.36 -9.86
C ASN A 17 25.93 -4.13 -8.88
N THR A 18 24.82 -4.85 -9.04
CA THR A 18 23.65 -4.82 -8.16
C THR A 18 23.38 -6.25 -7.66
N LYS A 19 22.94 -6.41 -6.42
CA LYS A 19 22.58 -7.75 -5.95
C LYS A 19 21.24 -8.16 -6.59
N CYS A 20 21.27 -8.71 -7.81
CA CYS A 20 20.08 -9.29 -8.44
C CYS A 20 19.70 -10.57 -7.70
N ASN A 21 18.93 -10.38 -6.64
CA ASN A 21 18.56 -11.44 -5.70
C ASN A 21 17.21 -12.09 -6.07
N GLY A 22 16.66 -11.87 -7.26
CA GLY A 22 15.37 -12.45 -7.65
C GLY A 22 14.80 -11.85 -8.93
N LEU A 23 13.91 -12.59 -9.58
CA LEU A 23 13.12 -12.13 -10.72
C LEU A 23 11.65 -12.00 -10.30
N LEU A 24 11.07 -10.83 -10.52
CA LEU A 24 9.65 -10.58 -10.31
C LEU A 24 8.87 -10.86 -11.60
N PRO A 25 7.90 -11.79 -11.60
CA PRO A 25 7.12 -12.07 -12.80
C PRO A 25 6.12 -10.94 -13.05
N LEU A 26 6.14 -10.39 -14.27
CA LEU A 26 5.16 -9.40 -14.73
C LEU A 26 4.16 -10.05 -15.69
N TRP A 27 2.87 -9.84 -15.46
CA TRP A 27 1.83 -10.38 -16.33
C TRP A 27 1.35 -9.34 -17.35
N GLY A 28 1.84 -9.46 -18.58
CA GLY A 28 1.40 -8.64 -19.71
C GLY A 28 0.18 -9.23 -20.45
N PRO A 29 -0.39 -8.47 -21.41
CA PRO A 29 -1.60 -8.87 -22.12
C PRO A 29 -1.37 -10.05 -23.07
N GLN A 30 -0.16 -10.16 -23.63
CA GLN A 30 0.23 -11.23 -24.56
C GLN A 30 0.69 -12.52 -23.85
N VAL A 31 0.87 -12.49 -22.53
CA VAL A 31 1.36 -13.62 -21.76
C VAL A 31 0.17 -14.49 -21.33
N PRO A 32 0.11 -15.78 -21.70
CA PRO A 32 -0.92 -16.70 -21.23
C PRO A 32 -0.88 -16.83 -19.71
N GLU A 33 -2.06 -16.92 -19.09
CA GLU A 33 -2.20 -17.07 -17.63
C GLU A 33 -1.38 -18.24 -17.09
N SER A 34 -1.38 -19.39 -17.79
CA SER A 34 -0.61 -20.57 -17.37
C SER A 34 0.90 -20.34 -17.31
N GLN A 35 1.45 -19.50 -18.18
CA GLN A 35 2.87 -19.13 -18.14
C GLN A 35 3.16 -18.19 -16.97
N PHE A 36 2.30 -17.19 -16.76
CA PHE A 36 2.42 -16.31 -15.60
C PHE A 36 2.32 -17.06 -14.28
N ALA A 37 1.33 -17.94 -14.13
CA ALA A 37 1.15 -18.79 -12.96
C ALA A 37 2.39 -19.66 -12.67
N SER A 38 3.00 -20.22 -13.72
CA SER A 38 4.24 -21.00 -13.60
C SER A 38 5.43 -20.13 -13.14
N CYS A 39 5.57 -18.92 -13.67
CA CYS A 39 6.61 -17.98 -13.24
C CYS A 39 6.39 -17.49 -11.79
N LEU A 40 5.14 -17.22 -11.39
CA LEU A 40 4.78 -16.86 -10.02
C LEU A 40 5.07 -17.99 -9.03
N ALA A 41 4.76 -19.24 -9.40
CA ALA A 41 5.11 -20.39 -8.58
C ALA A 41 6.64 -20.53 -8.40
N ARG A 42 7.43 -20.32 -9.46
CA ARG A 42 8.91 -20.29 -9.37
C ARG A 42 9.41 -19.16 -8.47
N HIS A 43 8.81 -17.98 -8.57
CA HIS A 43 9.14 -16.83 -7.72
C HIS A 43 8.88 -17.14 -6.24
N ASN A 44 7.72 -17.71 -5.91
CA ASN A 44 7.38 -18.07 -4.54
C ASN A 44 8.30 -19.17 -3.99
N ALA A 45 8.60 -20.21 -4.79
CA ALA A 45 9.54 -21.26 -4.41
C ALA A 45 10.94 -20.69 -4.14
N TYR A 46 11.40 -19.75 -4.97
CA TYR A 46 12.67 -19.07 -4.78
C TYR A 46 12.71 -18.28 -3.46
N ILE A 47 11.64 -17.52 -3.13
CA ILE A 47 11.55 -16.81 -1.84
C ILE A 47 11.59 -17.81 -0.68
N GLN A 48 10.82 -18.90 -0.78
CA GLN A 48 10.77 -19.95 0.24
C GLN A 48 12.16 -20.57 0.46
N ASP A 49 12.88 -20.91 -0.61
CA ASP A 49 14.23 -21.48 -0.54
C ASP A 49 15.24 -20.50 0.09
N CYS A 50 15.13 -19.21 -0.22
CA CYS A 50 16.05 -18.18 0.30
C CYS A 50 15.77 -17.77 1.74
N THR A 51 14.52 -17.87 2.20
CA THR A 51 14.08 -17.32 3.50
C THR A 51 13.68 -18.39 4.51
N GLY A 52 13.42 -19.62 4.07
CA GLY A 52 12.80 -20.66 4.87
C GLY A 52 11.32 -20.41 5.20
N HIS A 53 10.69 -19.38 4.62
CA HIS A 53 9.30 -19.02 4.86
C HIS A 53 8.36 -19.95 4.07
N LEU A 54 7.52 -20.72 4.76
CA LEU A 54 6.74 -21.81 4.15
C LEU A 54 5.49 -21.34 3.40
N ASP A 55 4.89 -20.21 3.77
CA ASP A 55 3.58 -19.79 3.26
C ASP A 55 3.67 -18.44 2.54
N VAL A 56 4.38 -18.43 1.40
CA VAL A 56 4.51 -17.24 0.53
C VAL A 56 3.21 -17.05 -0.24
N GLY A 57 2.29 -16.30 0.36
CA GLY A 57 0.99 -15.94 -0.21
C GLY A 57 0.85 -14.45 -0.54
N TYR A 58 -0.36 -14.04 -0.91
CA TYR A 58 -0.64 -12.62 -1.20
C TYR A 58 -0.42 -11.70 0.01
N MET A 59 -0.54 -12.22 1.24
CA MET A 59 -0.25 -11.47 2.47
C MET A 59 1.20 -11.00 2.52
N SER A 60 2.14 -11.85 2.11
CA SER A 60 3.58 -11.53 2.07
C SER A 60 3.83 -10.39 1.06
N THR A 61 3.32 -10.53 -0.16
CA THR A 61 3.43 -9.49 -1.20
C THR A 61 2.73 -8.18 -0.78
N LEU A 62 1.59 -8.26 -0.10
CA LEU A 62 0.90 -7.09 0.42
C LEU A 62 1.71 -6.39 1.52
N HIS A 63 2.42 -7.15 2.36
CA HIS A 63 3.39 -6.58 3.29
C HIS A 63 4.56 -5.93 2.59
N ASP A 64 5.09 -6.49 1.51
CA ASP A 64 6.14 -5.87 0.71
C ASP A 64 5.67 -4.53 0.13
N LEU A 65 4.45 -4.49 -0.43
CA LEU A 65 3.84 -3.25 -0.91
C LEU A 65 3.66 -2.23 0.23
N LYS A 66 3.13 -2.66 1.39
CA LYS A 66 2.99 -1.82 2.59
C LYS A 66 4.35 -1.23 3.02
N LEU A 67 5.39 -2.04 3.05
CA LEU A 67 6.74 -1.60 3.44
C LEU A 67 7.29 -0.60 2.41
N LEU A 68 7.10 -0.86 1.12
CA LEU A 68 7.49 0.05 0.06
C LEU A 68 6.81 1.42 0.20
N LEU A 69 5.49 1.46 0.38
CA LEU A 69 4.73 2.69 0.63
C LEU A 69 5.20 3.40 1.91
N SER A 70 5.54 2.62 2.96
CA SER A 70 6.10 3.17 4.18
C SER A 70 7.47 3.83 3.96
N ARG A 71 8.30 3.33 3.03
CA ARG A 71 9.60 3.96 2.73
C ARG A 71 9.43 5.36 2.14
N PHE A 72 8.48 5.53 1.20
CA PHE A 72 8.11 6.86 0.70
C PHE A 72 7.59 7.75 1.84
N ALA A 73 6.63 7.23 2.61
CA ALA A 73 5.93 8.01 3.62
C ALA A 73 6.83 8.48 4.78
N PHE A 74 7.86 7.71 5.13
CA PHE A 74 8.85 8.04 6.16
C PHE A 74 10.15 8.61 5.57
N GLU A 75 10.19 8.94 4.28
CA GLU A 75 11.34 9.51 3.56
C GLU A 75 12.65 8.72 3.82
N ARG A 76 12.54 7.39 3.90
CA ARG A 76 13.69 6.51 4.14
C ARG A 76 14.35 6.13 2.82
N SER A 77 15.65 5.89 2.86
CA SER A 77 16.38 5.46 1.67
C SER A 77 15.87 4.10 1.17
N PHE A 78 15.53 4.02 -0.11
CA PHE A 78 15.18 2.76 -0.77
C PHE A 78 16.36 1.78 -0.81
N SER A 79 17.60 2.29 -0.79
CA SER A 79 18.79 1.44 -0.83
C SER A 79 19.07 0.68 0.46
N GLU A 80 18.41 1.01 1.58
CA GLU A 80 18.58 0.28 2.86
C GLU A 80 18.19 -1.19 2.75
N ASP A 81 17.12 -1.51 2.01
CA ASP A 81 16.58 -2.87 1.91
C ASP A 81 16.94 -3.53 0.57
N SER A 82 16.69 -2.85 -0.54
CA SER A 82 16.87 -3.43 -1.90
C SER A 82 18.28 -3.24 -2.46
N GLY A 83 19.14 -2.46 -1.79
CA GLY A 83 20.50 -2.17 -2.26
C GLY A 83 20.56 -1.34 -3.55
N GLY A 84 19.47 -0.66 -3.93
CA GLY A 84 19.41 0.21 -5.10
C GLY A 84 18.00 0.66 -5.48
N GLY A 85 17.89 1.43 -6.58
CA GLY A 85 16.64 2.00 -7.06
C GLY A 85 16.31 3.35 -6.42
N GLY A 86 15.89 4.31 -7.25
CA GLY A 86 15.45 5.63 -6.79
C GLY A 86 13.95 5.67 -6.48
N PRO A 87 13.43 6.80 -5.99
CA PRO A 87 11.99 6.99 -5.77
C PRO A 87 11.16 6.66 -7.02
N GLN A 88 11.62 7.07 -8.21
CA GLN A 88 10.92 6.82 -9.47
C GLN A 88 10.77 5.32 -9.78
N SER A 89 11.87 4.55 -9.80
CA SER A 89 11.81 3.12 -10.11
C SER A 89 10.95 2.34 -9.11
N ASN A 90 10.95 2.78 -7.85
CA ASN A 90 10.13 2.18 -6.80
C ASN A 90 8.64 2.56 -6.94
N MET A 91 8.33 3.77 -7.39
CA MET A 91 6.95 4.19 -7.70
C MET A 91 6.38 3.37 -8.87
N HIS A 92 7.20 3.11 -9.89
CA HIS A 92 6.82 2.27 -11.03
C HIS A 92 6.56 0.81 -10.64
N LEU A 93 7.18 0.32 -9.55
CA LEU A 93 7.03 -1.08 -9.11
C LEU A 93 5.67 -1.37 -8.45
N ILE A 94 5.07 -0.37 -7.80
CA ILE A 94 3.82 -0.49 -7.01
C ILE A 94 2.68 -1.24 -7.73
N PRO A 95 2.26 -0.87 -8.96
CA PRO A 95 1.13 -1.54 -9.62
C PRO A 95 1.39 -3.03 -9.83
N TYR A 96 2.63 -3.44 -10.05
CA TYR A 96 2.96 -4.85 -10.30
C TYR A 96 2.99 -5.70 -9.03
N LEU A 97 3.41 -5.13 -7.90
CA LEU A 97 3.25 -5.79 -6.59
C LEU A 97 1.76 -5.99 -6.28
N LEU A 98 0.94 -4.97 -6.51
CA LEU A 98 -0.51 -5.06 -6.34
C LEU A 98 -1.13 -6.07 -7.32
N HIS A 99 -0.66 -6.15 -8.55
CA HIS A 99 -1.16 -7.11 -9.54
C HIS A 99 -0.96 -8.57 -9.09
N MET A 100 0.17 -8.90 -8.46
CA MET A 100 0.38 -10.22 -7.88
C MET A 100 -0.57 -10.51 -6.72
N VAL A 101 -0.80 -9.53 -5.83
CA VAL A 101 -1.78 -9.65 -4.75
C VAL A 101 -3.16 -9.95 -5.32
N LEU A 102 -3.59 -9.17 -6.32
CA LEU A 102 -4.89 -9.31 -6.97
C LEU A 102 -5.04 -10.66 -7.66
N TYR A 103 -4.02 -11.13 -8.38
CA TYR A 103 -4.06 -12.44 -9.04
C TYR A 103 -4.32 -13.56 -8.02
N VAL A 104 -3.56 -13.56 -6.92
CA VAL A 104 -3.70 -14.60 -5.89
C VAL A 104 -5.05 -14.47 -5.18
N ILE A 105 -5.46 -13.27 -4.73
CA ILE A 105 -6.76 -13.07 -4.05
C ILE A 105 -7.94 -13.48 -4.94
N ASN A 106 -7.89 -13.18 -6.24
CA ASN A 106 -8.95 -13.52 -7.19
C ASN A 106 -9.01 -15.04 -7.43
N THR A 107 -7.87 -15.69 -7.64
CA THR A 107 -7.79 -17.15 -7.88
C THR A 107 -8.13 -17.97 -6.64
N THR A 108 -7.79 -17.49 -5.44
CA THR A 108 -8.14 -18.12 -4.16
C THR A 108 -9.48 -17.63 -3.59
N ARG A 109 -10.19 -16.75 -4.31
CA ARG A 109 -11.52 -16.21 -3.94
C ARG A 109 -11.57 -15.61 -2.53
N CYS A 110 -10.53 -14.86 -2.16
CA CYS A 110 -10.39 -14.29 -0.82
C CYS A 110 -10.97 -12.87 -0.66
N VAL A 111 -11.40 -12.21 -1.74
CA VAL A 111 -11.88 -10.81 -1.73
C VAL A 111 -12.92 -10.56 -0.64
N ALA A 112 -14.05 -11.28 -0.66
CA ALA A 112 -15.14 -11.08 0.30
C ALA A 112 -14.72 -11.34 1.76
N ARG A 113 -13.76 -12.25 1.98
CA ARG A 113 -13.19 -12.47 3.32
C ARG A 113 -12.40 -11.25 3.77
N GLU A 114 -11.55 -10.71 2.91
CA GLU A 114 -10.72 -9.55 3.25
C GLU A 114 -11.52 -8.25 3.35
N GLU A 115 -12.59 -8.07 2.56
CA GLU A 115 -13.54 -6.98 2.77
C GLU A 115 -14.19 -7.04 4.15
N LYS A 116 -14.63 -8.23 4.56
CA LYS A 116 -15.18 -8.45 5.90
C LYS A 116 -14.14 -8.18 6.99
N ASN A 117 -12.90 -8.63 6.81
CA ASN A 117 -11.83 -8.38 7.78
C ASN A 117 -11.52 -6.89 7.89
N LEU A 118 -11.47 -6.17 6.77
CA LEU A 118 -11.25 -4.73 6.73
C LEU A 118 -12.41 -3.97 7.41
N ALA A 119 -13.66 -4.39 7.20
CA ALA A 119 -14.81 -3.84 7.93
C ALA A 119 -14.68 -4.08 9.44
N ASN A 120 -14.38 -5.31 9.87
CA ASN A 120 -14.16 -5.64 11.28
C ASN A 120 -13.03 -4.81 11.90
N PHE A 121 -11.95 -4.53 11.15
CA PHE A 121 -10.85 -3.67 11.60
C PHE A 121 -11.31 -2.24 11.91
N LEU A 122 -12.20 -1.68 11.09
CA LEU A 122 -12.74 -0.33 11.29
C LEU A 122 -13.75 -0.28 12.45
N GLU A 123 -14.47 -1.37 12.69
CA GLU A 123 -15.50 -1.50 13.75
C GLU A 123 -14.93 -1.95 15.11
N MET A 124 -13.61 -2.11 15.23
CA MET A 124 -12.95 -2.47 16.49
C MET A 124 -13.32 -1.49 17.62
N SER A 125 -13.52 -2.03 18.83
CA SER A 125 -13.70 -1.21 20.04
C SER A 125 -12.47 -0.32 20.31
N PRO A 126 -12.62 0.85 20.96
CA PRO A 126 -11.53 1.79 21.23
C PRO A 126 -10.23 1.16 21.75
N ASP A 127 -10.30 0.32 22.79
CA ASP A 127 -9.13 -0.36 23.37
C ASP A 127 -8.45 -1.26 22.34
N ARG A 128 -9.24 -2.00 21.57
CA ARG A 128 -8.73 -2.89 20.51
C ARG A 128 -8.11 -2.11 19.35
N GLN A 129 -8.61 -0.91 19.06
CA GLN A 129 -8.00 -0.05 18.04
C GLN A 129 -6.56 0.33 18.42
N ILE A 130 -6.32 0.60 19.70
CA ILE A 130 -5.00 0.97 20.23
C ILE A 130 -4.07 -0.23 20.19
N GLU A 131 -4.49 -1.39 20.68
CA GLU A 131 -3.69 -2.62 20.62
C GLU A 131 -3.28 -2.96 19.18
N ASN A 132 -4.23 -2.87 18.25
CA ASN A 132 -4.00 -3.17 16.84
C ASN A 132 -3.00 -2.21 16.16
N CYS A 133 -2.69 -1.04 16.76
CA CYS A 133 -1.64 -0.15 16.27
C CYS A 133 -0.22 -0.78 16.31
N TYR A 134 -0.04 -1.84 17.10
CA TYR A 134 1.25 -2.53 17.27
C TYR A 134 1.29 -3.89 16.57
N GLU A 135 0.19 -4.31 15.95
CA GLU A 135 0.09 -5.58 15.24
C GLU A 135 0.60 -5.47 13.80
N THR A 136 1.05 -6.61 13.25
CA THR A 136 1.53 -6.71 11.87
C THR A 136 0.43 -6.34 10.86
N GLU A 137 -0.80 -6.75 11.15
CA GLU A 137 -2.04 -6.41 10.44
C GLU A 137 -2.75 -5.19 11.08
N GLY A 138 -1.97 -4.14 11.31
CA GLY A 138 -2.45 -2.86 11.84
C GLY A 138 -2.92 -1.89 10.74
N PRO A 139 -3.08 -0.58 11.04
CA PRO A 139 -3.66 0.38 10.12
C PRO A 139 -2.95 0.51 8.76
N PHE A 140 -1.61 0.46 8.71
CA PHE A 140 -0.88 0.47 7.44
C PHE A 140 -1.23 -0.72 6.54
N TYR A 141 -1.41 -1.90 7.14
CA TYR A 141 -1.73 -3.11 6.40
C TYR A 141 -3.13 -3.04 5.80
N TRP A 142 -4.13 -2.71 6.63
CA TRP A 142 -5.52 -2.60 6.19
C TRP A 142 -5.76 -1.46 5.21
N THR A 143 -5.02 -0.35 5.34
CA THR A 143 -5.01 0.72 4.33
C THR A 143 -4.42 0.24 3.00
N THR A 144 -3.40 -0.64 3.02
CA THR A 144 -2.85 -1.23 1.79
C THR A 144 -3.82 -2.26 1.21
N MET A 145 -4.45 -3.10 2.05
CA MET A 145 -5.46 -4.09 1.62
C MET A 145 -6.63 -3.43 0.91
N ALA A 146 -7.05 -2.23 1.34
CA ALA A 146 -8.11 -1.47 0.69
C ALA A 146 -7.88 -1.37 -0.82
N LEU A 147 -6.66 -1.11 -1.30
CA LEU A 147 -6.35 -1.05 -2.75
C LEU A 147 -6.78 -2.32 -3.50
N ALA A 148 -6.67 -3.48 -2.87
CA ALA A 148 -6.98 -4.75 -3.48
C ALA A 148 -8.48 -5.07 -3.47
N VAL A 149 -9.24 -4.56 -2.48
CA VAL A 149 -10.61 -5.03 -2.20
C VAL A 149 -11.68 -3.95 -2.22
N TRP A 150 -11.33 -2.67 -2.12
CA TRP A 150 -12.27 -1.55 -2.17
C TRP A 150 -12.23 -0.85 -3.52
N SER A 151 -13.41 -0.69 -4.13
CA SER A 151 -13.65 0.19 -5.28
C SER A 151 -13.35 1.65 -4.96
N HIS A 152 -13.30 2.52 -5.98
CA HIS A 152 -13.22 3.97 -5.77
C HIS A 152 -14.34 4.50 -4.87
N ASN A 153 -15.55 3.96 -4.98
CA ASN A 153 -16.67 4.42 -4.15
C ASN A 153 -16.47 4.00 -2.69
N GLN A 154 -16.08 2.74 -2.45
CA GLN A 154 -15.78 2.25 -1.11
C GLN A 154 -14.61 3.02 -0.49
N TRP A 155 -13.55 3.31 -1.27
CA TRP A 155 -12.44 4.15 -0.82
C TRP A 155 -12.91 5.54 -0.38
N ARG A 156 -13.71 6.23 -1.21
CA ARG A 156 -14.25 7.56 -0.89
C ARG A 156 -15.10 7.55 0.38
N CYS A 157 -15.89 6.50 0.60
CA CYS A 157 -16.69 6.36 1.82
C CYS A 157 -15.85 5.98 3.06
N GLY A 158 -14.80 5.18 2.89
CA GLY A 158 -14.01 4.61 3.99
C GLY A 158 -12.76 5.39 4.39
N ARG A 159 -12.23 6.28 3.52
CA ARG A 159 -10.95 6.96 3.73
C ARG A 159 -10.86 7.79 5.00
N ILE A 160 -11.97 8.39 5.44
CA ILE A 160 -12.01 9.18 6.68
C ILE A 160 -11.84 8.28 7.91
N ALA A 161 -12.39 7.07 7.90
CA ALA A 161 -12.19 6.11 8.98
C ALA A 161 -10.72 5.65 9.04
N LEU A 162 -10.11 5.38 7.89
CA LEU A 162 -8.67 5.07 7.80
C LEU A 162 -7.80 6.24 8.28
N LEU A 163 -8.17 7.48 7.94
CA LEU A 163 -7.49 8.69 8.42
C LEU A 163 -7.48 8.75 9.95
N ARG A 164 -8.62 8.51 10.60
CA ARG A 164 -8.68 8.44 12.08
C ARG A 164 -7.75 7.36 12.62
N ARG A 165 -7.75 6.17 12.01
CA ARG A 165 -6.85 5.08 12.41
C ARG A 165 -5.37 5.44 12.25
N MET A 166 -4.99 6.21 11.23
CA MET A 166 -3.62 6.71 11.07
C MET A 166 -3.24 7.73 12.14
N LEU A 167 -4.15 8.64 12.51
CA LEU A 167 -3.90 9.62 13.58
C LEU A 167 -3.72 8.93 14.94
N VAL A 168 -4.57 7.96 15.26
CA VAL A 168 -4.46 7.15 16.48
C VAL A 168 -3.17 6.35 16.48
N LEU A 169 -2.81 5.72 15.35
CA LEU A 169 -1.57 4.98 15.19
C LEU A 169 -0.33 5.82 15.48
N ALA A 170 -0.26 7.01 14.88
CA ALA A 170 0.85 7.93 15.08
C ALA A 170 0.98 8.34 16.55
N HIS A 171 -0.14 8.70 17.17
CA HIS A 171 -0.18 9.16 18.54
C HIS A 171 0.17 8.04 19.55
N ALA A 172 -0.42 6.87 19.39
CA ALA A 172 -0.17 5.70 20.25
C ALA A 172 1.31 5.34 20.24
N ARG A 173 1.91 5.20 19.05
CA ARG A 173 3.34 4.83 18.91
C ARG A 173 4.29 5.90 19.44
N HIS A 174 3.89 7.17 19.44
CA HIS A 174 4.68 8.23 20.06
C HIS A 174 4.65 8.14 21.60
N LEU A 175 3.46 7.95 22.18
CA LEU A 175 3.31 7.86 23.64
C LEU A 175 3.94 6.59 24.21
N SER A 176 3.74 5.46 23.52
CA SER A 176 4.14 4.13 23.99
C SER A 176 4.77 3.30 22.86
N PRO A 177 6.05 3.55 22.49
CA PRO A 177 6.71 2.84 21.40
C PRO A 177 6.74 1.31 21.55
N GLN A 178 6.64 0.80 22.78
CA GLN A 178 6.67 -0.63 23.11
C GLN A 178 5.29 -1.30 23.14
N GLY A 179 4.20 -0.53 22.92
CA GLY A 179 2.84 -1.04 23.02
C GLY A 179 2.05 -0.44 24.18
N CYS A 180 0.73 -0.33 23.99
CA CYS A 180 -0.22 0.02 25.05
C CYS A 180 -1.62 -0.51 24.72
N SER A 181 -2.48 -0.61 25.73
CA SER A 181 -3.92 -0.91 25.60
C SER A 181 -4.82 0.32 25.75
N GLY A 182 -4.21 1.50 25.96
CA GLY A 182 -4.89 2.76 26.23
C GLY A 182 -3.98 3.96 25.89
N LEU A 183 -4.58 5.10 25.54
CA LEU A 183 -3.85 6.36 25.38
C LEU A 183 -3.75 7.05 26.74
N THR A 184 -2.51 7.35 27.16
CA THR A 184 -2.24 8.06 28.43
C THR A 184 -2.50 9.57 28.32
N ASP A 185 -2.50 10.08 27.10
CA ASP A 185 -2.79 11.47 26.74
C ASP A 185 -3.56 11.48 25.41
N THR A 186 -4.45 12.45 25.25
CA THR A 186 -5.25 12.65 24.03
C THR A 186 -5.11 14.08 23.47
N ILE A 187 -4.17 14.86 23.99
CA ILE A 187 -3.85 16.20 23.49
C ILE A 187 -3.09 16.06 22.15
N PRO A 188 -3.56 16.66 21.04
CA PRO A 188 -2.86 16.67 19.77
C PRO A 188 -1.42 17.16 19.89
N ARG A 189 -0.54 16.58 19.08
CA ARG A 189 0.88 16.94 18.99
C ARG A 189 1.17 17.74 17.72
N ASP A 190 2.42 18.18 17.58
CA ASP A 190 2.89 18.84 16.36
C ASP A 190 2.67 17.97 15.12
N PHE A 191 2.29 18.61 14.02
CA PHE A 191 1.97 17.95 12.75
C PHE A 191 3.09 17.01 12.27
N ALA A 192 4.36 17.35 12.52
CA ALA A 192 5.52 16.54 12.14
C ALA A 192 5.44 15.09 12.65
N LEU A 193 4.77 14.85 13.79
CA LEU A 193 4.54 13.50 14.32
C LEU A 193 3.57 12.69 13.46
N TYR A 194 2.51 13.32 12.97
CA TYR A 194 1.46 12.67 12.19
C TYR A 194 1.83 12.58 10.71
N ARG A 195 2.68 13.50 10.22
CA ARG A 195 3.02 13.65 8.81
C ARG A 195 3.35 12.32 8.11
N PRO A 196 4.25 11.45 8.61
CA PRO A 196 4.57 10.22 7.88
C PRO A 196 3.38 9.27 7.72
N TYR A 197 2.49 9.20 8.70
CA TYR A 197 1.29 8.35 8.66
C TYR A 197 0.25 8.90 7.68
N LEU A 198 0.15 10.22 7.60
CA LEU A 198 -0.71 10.92 6.64
C LEU A 198 -0.16 10.82 5.21
N CYS A 199 1.16 10.96 5.03
CA CYS A 199 1.83 10.74 3.74
C CYS A 199 1.58 9.33 3.20
N PHE A 200 1.57 8.31 4.06
CA PHE A 200 1.20 6.95 3.65
C PHE A 200 -0.22 6.89 3.08
N LEU A 201 -1.18 7.50 3.80
CA LEU A 201 -2.58 7.52 3.35
C LEU A 201 -2.73 8.30 2.03
N ALA A 202 -1.99 9.40 1.88
CA ALA A 202 -1.96 10.19 0.64
C ALA A 202 -1.40 9.43 -0.55
N LEU A 203 -0.39 8.57 -0.37
CA LEU A 203 0.08 7.68 -1.44
C LEU A 203 -1.03 6.72 -1.87
N VAL A 204 -1.73 6.11 -0.92
CA VAL A 204 -2.84 5.19 -1.22
C VAL A 204 -3.99 5.93 -1.93
N ASP A 205 -4.37 7.12 -1.45
CA ASP A 205 -5.36 7.97 -2.14
C ASP A 205 -4.89 8.35 -3.55
N GLY A 206 -3.63 8.70 -3.72
CA GLY A 206 -3.02 9.01 -5.00
C GLY A 206 -3.00 7.82 -5.97
N LEU A 207 -2.87 6.59 -5.47
CA LEU A 207 -3.04 5.39 -6.30
C LEU A 207 -4.48 5.30 -6.84
N TYR A 208 -5.51 5.52 -6.01
CA TYR A 208 -6.90 5.57 -6.49
C TYR A 208 -7.14 6.71 -7.47
N ASN A 209 -6.68 7.92 -7.14
CA ASN A 209 -7.06 9.16 -7.81
C ASN A 209 -6.13 9.57 -8.97
N THR A 210 -4.98 8.93 -9.11
CA THR A 210 -4.04 9.14 -10.22
C THR A 210 -3.81 7.86 -11.01
N MET A 211 -3.28 6.81 -10.36
CA MET A 211 -2.82 5.62 -11.06
C MET A 211 -3.98 4.74 -11.57
N PHE A 212 -5.00 4.57 -10.75
CA PHE A 212 -6.13 3.68 -11.00
C PHE A 212 -7.42 4.45 -11.31
N LYS A 213 -7.36 5.77 -11.49
CA LYS A 213 -8.54 6.63 -11.74
C LYS A 213 -9.44 6.16 -12.88
N ARG A 214 -8.86 5.50 -13.88
CA ARG A 214 -9.56 5.05 -15.10
C ARG A 214 -10.07 3.61 -15.03
N VAL A 215 -9.88 2.92 -13.91
CA VAL A 215 -10.45 1.58 -13.71
C VAL A 215 -11.97 1.71 -13.68
N SER A 216 -12.64 1.09 -14.65
CA SER A 216 -14.09 1.04 -14.72
C SER A 216 -14.60 -0.29 -14.19
N CYS A 217 -15.49 -0.26 -13.20
CA CYS A 217 -16.18 -1.45 -12.72
C CYS A 217 -17.69 -1.22 -12.74
N SER A 218 -18.47 -2.22 -13.16
CA SER A 218 -19.93 -2.15 -13.23
C SER A 218 -20.62 -2.26 -11.86
N SER A 219 -19.92 -2.81 -10.86
CA SER A 219 -20.38 -3.02 -9.49
C SER A 219 -19.19 -3.02 -8.53
N ASP A 220 -19.39 -2.67 -7.26
CA ASP A 220 -18.28 -2.66 -6.29
C ASP A 220 -17.62 -4.05 -6.15
N ASP A 221 -18.40 -5.13 -6.22
CA ASP A 221 -17.94 -6.53 -6.13
C ASP A 221 -16.94 -6.97 -7.23
N GLY A 222 -16.79 -6.19 -8.31
CA GLY A 222 -15.89 -6.52 -9.43
C GLY A 222 -14.55 -5.80 -9.40
N TRP A 223 -14.28 -4.99 -8.36
CA TRP A 223 -13.11 -4.11 -8.31
C TRP A 223 -11.79 -4.86 -8.52
N SER A 224 -11.54 -5.92 -7.75
CA SER A 224 -10.26 -6.62 -7.77
C SER A 224 -9.93 -7.25 -9.13
N VAL A 225 -10.95 -7.70 -9.86
CA VAL A 225 -10.81 -8.26 -11.21
C VAL A 225 -10.58 -7.14 -12.22
N ALA A 226 -11.36 -6.06 -12.15
CA ALA A 226 -11.22 -4.91 -13.05
C ALA A 226 -9.86 -4.23 -12.90
N LEU A 227 -9.37 -4.09 -11.66
CA LEU A 227 -8.06 -3.50 -11.38
C LEU A 227 -6.92 -4.39 -11.89
N ALA A 228 -7.01 -5.71 -11.70
CA ALA A 228 -6.01 -6.65 -12.23
C ALA A 228 -5.94 -6.56 -13.76
N ASP A 229 -7.10 -6.56 -14.42
CA ASP A 229 -7.18 -6.43 -15.87
C ASP A 229 -6.64 -5.08 -16.38
N TYR A 230 -6.97 -3.99 -15.68
CA TYR A 230 -6.42 -2.67 -15.99
C TYR A 230 -4.90 -2.64 -15.86
N ILE A 231 -4.33 -3.17 -14.77
CA ILE A 231 -2.87 -3.20 -14.57
C ILE A 231 -2.19 -4.01 -15.69
N ARG A 232 -2.78 -5.15 -16.05
CA ARG A 232 -2.27 -6.02 -17.12
C ARG A 232 -2.16 -5.33 -18.48
N HIS A 233 -3.05 -4.39 -18.79
CA HIS A 233 -3.19 -3.83 -20.14
C HIS A 233 -2.62 -2.41 -20.31
N ASN A 234 -2.15 -1.75 -19.25
CA ASN A 234 -1.82 -0.32 -19.28
C ASN A 234 -0.38 0.01 -18.82
N ASP A 235 0.56 -0.92 -19.02
CA ASP A 235 1.97 -0.84 -18.60
C ASP A 235 2.65 0.53 -18.84
N GLN A 236 2.71 1.00 -20.09
CA GLN A 236 3.28 2.31 -20.44
C GLN A 236 2.59 3.48 -19.71
N GLN A 237 1.26 3.41 -19.58
CA GLN A 237 0.49 4.42 -18.88
C GLN A 237 0.77 4.40 -17.37
N HIS A 238 1.06 3.24 -16.76
CA HIS A 238 1.44 3.16 -15.35
C HIS A 238 2.75 3.86 -15.05
N LEU A 239 3.73 3.83 -15.96
CA LEU A 239 4.99 4.56 -15.81
C LEU A 239 4.74 6.08 -15.79
N GLU A 240 3.95 6.58 -16.74
CA GLU A 240 3.60 8.01 -16.83
C GLU A 240 2.78 8.48 -15.62
N LEU A 241 1.82 7.68 -15.18
CA LEU A 241 1.00 7.97 -14.00
C LEU A 241 1.81 7.84 -12.71
N GLY A 242 2.79 6.95 -12.66
CA GLY A 242 3.75 6.83 -11.56
C GLY A 242 4.61 8.08 -11.43
N ASP A 243 5.16 8.60 -12.53
CA ASP A 243 5.90 9.86 -12.54
C ASP A 243 5.03 11.03 -12.04
N LYS A 244 3.78 11.08 -12.50
CA LYS A 244 2.83 12.10 -12.07
C LYS A 244 2.51 12.00 -10.58
N LEU A 245 2.27 10.79 -10.08
CA LEU A 245 1.99 10.56 -8.66
C LEU A 245 3.19 10.91 -7.79
N LEU A 246 4.40 10.55 -8.21
CA LEU A 246 5.62 10.90 -7.49
C LEU A 246 5.81 12.41 -7.37
N ARG A 247 5.65 13.16 -8.47
CA ARG A 247 5.73 14.63 -8.44
C ARG A 247 4.69 15.23 -7.50
N PHE A 248 3.43 14.80 -7.59
CA PHE A 248 2.39 15.26 -6.67
C PHE A 248 2.75 14.98 -5.21
N PHE A 249 3.26 13.78 -4.92
CA PHE A 249 3.66 13.40 -3.57
C PHE A 249 4.82 14.28 -3.05
N GLU A 250 5.86 14.49 -3.85
CA GLU A 250 7.05 15.25 -3.47
C GLU A 250 6.78 16.76 -3.37
N GLU A 251 6.01 17.32 -4.30
CA GLU A 251 5.80 18.77 -4.42
C GLU A 251 4.65 19.28 -3.54
N GLU A 252 3.58 18.49 -3.36
CA GLU A 252 2.37 18.93 -2.65
C GLU A 252 2.26 18.26 -1.27
N VAL A 253 2.32 16.92 -1.21
CA VAL A 253 2.05 16.17 0.02
C VAL A 253 3.17 16.34 1.04
N LEU A 254 4.45 16.18 0.63
CA LEU A 254 5.58 16.35 1.54
C LEU A 254 5.77 17.81 1.98
N ALA A 255 5.28 18.77 1.21
CA ALA A 255 5.39 20.20 1.49
C ALA A 255 4.40 20.70 2.55
N CYS A 256 3.37 19.92 2.89
CA CYS A 256 2.41 20.26 3.93
C CYS A 256 3.10 20.51 5.29
N GLN A 257 2.71 21.57 5.99
CA GLN A 257 3.25 21.99 7.29
C GLN A 257 2.22 21.88 8.42
N SER A 258 0.94 21.65 8.10
CA SER A 258 -0.13 21.49 9.06
C SER A 258 -1.15 20.44 8.62
N PHE A 259 -1.97 19.96 9.58
CA PHE A 259 -3.05 19.04 9.27
C PHE A 259 -4.12 19.68 8.38
N MET A 260 -4.34 20.99 8.51
CA MET A 260 -5.25 21.74 7.64
C MET A 260 -4.77 21.77 6.19
N GLU A 261 -3.49 22.09 5.96
CA GLU A 261 -2.90 22.06 4.61
C GLU A 261 -2.97 20.67 4.00
N TYR A 262 -2.68 19.62 4.77
CA TYR A 262 -2.88 18.25 4.32
C TYR A 262 -4.34 17.98 3.90
N CYS A 263 -5.31 18.38 4.73
CA CYS A 263 -6.72 18.21 4.39
C CYS A 263 -7.14 18.99 3.14
N ASP A 264 -6.54 20.16 2.88
CA ASP A 264 -6.78 20.93 1.65
C ASP A 264 -6.20 20.22 0.41
N VAL A 265 -4.91 19.87 0.45
CA VAL A 265 -4.22 19.16 -0.64
C VAL A 265 -4.92 17.83 -0.99
N MET A 266 -5.41 17.11 0.02
CA MET A 266 -6.12 15.84 -0.17
C MET A 266 -7.61 15.99 -0.51
N GLY A 267 -8.12 17.22 -0.63
CA GLY A 267 -9.52 17.49 -0.95
C GLY A 267 -10.50 16.98 0.11
N LEU A 268 -10.12 17.06 1.39
CA LEU A 268 -10.88 16.59 2.55
C LEU A 268 -11.65 17.71 3.25
N MET A 269 -11.47 18.98 2.87
CA MET A 269 -12.11 20.13 3.54
C MET A 269 -13.64 20.10 3.52
N GLY A 270 -14.24 19.42 2.52
CA GLY A 270 -15.70 19.21 2.48
C GLY A 270 -16.20 18.14 3.46
N GLU A 271 -15.34 17.19 3.84
CA GLU A 271 -15.63 16.09 4.77
C GLU A 271 -15.16 16.41 6.21
N ILE A 272 -14.14 17.27 6.35
CA ILE A 272 -13.52 17.69 7.61
C ILE A 272 -13.51 19.22 7.68
N PRO A 273 -14.64 19.86 8.02
CA PRO A 273 -14.74 21.33 8.05
C PRO A 273 -13.95 21.96 9.20
N ASN A 274 -13.72 21.23 10.30
CA ASN A 274 -12.90 21.66 11.43
C ASN A 274 -11.83 20.61 11.71
N THR A 275 -10.62 20.87 11.19
CA THR A 275 -9.48 19.95 11.23
C THR A 275 -8.94 19.76 12.64
N ASP A 276 -8.94 20.81 13.46
CA ASP A 276 -8.44 20.75 14.84
C ASP A 276 -9.37 19.92 15.72
N ALA A 277 -10.68 20.16 15.62
CA ALA A 277 -11.68 19.36 16.31
C ALA A 277 -11.62 17.90 15.88
N PHE A 278 -11.51 17.62 14.57
CA PHE A 278 -11.41 16.26 14.06
C PHE A 278 -10.18 15.52 14.60
N LEU A 279 -9.02 16.16 14.64
CA LEU A 279 -7.81 15.57 15.21
C LEU A 279 -8.00 15.27 16.69
N GLN A 280 -8.52 16.23 17.46
CA GLN A 280 -8.78 16.08 18.89
C GLN A 280 -9.79 14.96 19.18
N GLU A 281 -10.89 14.88 18.43
CA GLU A 281 -11.93 13.87 18.56
C GLU A 281 -11.42 12.47 18.20
N SER A 282 -10.57 12.37 17.16
CA SER A 282 -9.95 11.11 16.75
C SER A 282 -9.14 10.48 17.88
N LEU A 283 -8.44 11.30 18.67
CA LEU A 283 -7.64 10.83 19.82
C LEU A 283 -8.50 10.49 21.04
N GLN A 284 -9.72 11.02 21.13
CA GLN A 284 -10.66 10.67 22.21
C GLN A 284 -11.36 9.33 21.97
N LEU A 285 -11.24 8.75 20.76
CA LEU A 285 -11.83 7.47 20.37
C LEU A 285 -13.34 7.39 20.67
N ARG A 286 -14.05 8.52 20.54
CA ARG A 286 -15.50 8.58 20.73
C ARG A 286 -16.19 8.09 19.45
N ASN A 287 -17.18 7.21 19.63
CA ASN A 287 -18.07 6.74 18.57
C ASN A 287 -18.90 7.87 17.97
#